data_AF-A0A2N1TJ40-F1
#
_entry.id   AF-A0A2N1TJ40-F1
#
_cell.length_a   1.000
_cell.length_b   1.000
_cell.length_c   1.000
_cell.angle_alpha   90.00
_cell.angle_beta   90.00
_cell.angle_gamma   90.00
#
_symmetry.space_group_name_H-M   'P 1'
#
loop_
_entity.id
_entity.type
_entity.pdbx_description
1 polymer ?
#
loop_
_entity_poly.entity_id
_entity_poly.type
_entity_poly.pdbx_seq_one_letter_code
_entity_poly.pdbx_strand_id
1 'polypeptide(L)'
;MNTTKSSYSSCLELFKDMADVYGLKEKRLRFMKLAGVNGEIRRLKNRFLQDRAGHKPFIPPDLSSLSPRALDILIGLFGQHGEARTILDLDRRILDLDHDEFQAFLSERIDSTGARNNLYALLLGDGESMRSIISRQVPYLEKYIPVMRIIDEMAARNLGLRDEQAVTLEHIIVNFDEIKLNLSRDTALYKRFIRDLRPLYHEQSNLSIIGYGEISTVMEISKGGFLDSGNRHLPPKDQEWIWKKMPPFPSLEEALSFEKLYQEYRRIIVEEVGIDVPEQRIACFPFKDQYMVYAGQKRIDPSRVCHHLIRNLDHGEAITLFRLLLTKFGLLHSFNHSEGTVRIGFDGQLSNWVHIPGKKSRGSISADDDLFYVDTSSPLIRINGVEQLNVELFIKNAPSFLRYLLKKLFLQEVVDRYYDLRSVLIDLIGNLHKEQRSDLIDDYIDLANEFIREKNMGPELTRKEIDTYYSRDANIWRFYQTARRIDKFFIEKILRKRYNLRLPGKVER
;
A
#
# COMPACT_ATOMS: atom_id res chain seq x y z
N MET A 1 -16.61 11.54 -15.52
CA MET A 1 -15.54 11.15 -14.57
C MET A 1 -15.72 9.75 -13.96
N ASN A 2 -16.94 9.19 -13.85
CA ASN A 2 -17.13 7.81 -13.37
C ASN A 2 -16.94 6.71 -14.44
N THR A 3 -17.13 7.03 -15.72
CA THR A 3 -16.99 6.09 -16.85
C THR A 3 -15.53 5.67 -17.10
N THR A 4 -14.57 6.60 -17.00
CA THR A 4 -13.15 6.32 -17.22
C THR A 4 -12.54 5.42 -16.14
N LYS A 5 -12.94 5.56 -14.87
CA LYS A 5 -12.46 4.67 -13.80
C LYS A 5 -12.95 3.22 -13.95
N SER A 6 -14.19 3.04 -14.39
CA SER A 6 -14.77 1.71 -14.64
C SER A 6 -14.03 0.98 -15.76
N SER A 7 -13.65 1.73 -16.80
CA SER A 7 -12.91 1.25 -17.95
C SER A 7 -11.51 0.73 -17.60
N TYR A 8 -10.73 1.48 -16.80
CA TYR A 8 -9.37 1.04 -16.43
C TYR A 8 -9.36 -0.21 -15.57
N SER A 9 -10.35 -0.36 -14.69
CA SER A 9 -10.54 -1.59 -13.93
C SER A 9 -10.81 -2.79 -14.85
N SER A 10 -11.52 -2.58 -15.96
CA SER A 10 -11.83 -3.62 -16.95
C SER A 10 -10.57 -4.14 -17.64
N CYS A 11 -9.69 -3.24 -18.11
CA CYS A 11 -8.43 -3.62 -18.77
C CYS A 11 -7.48 -4.36 -17.83
N LEU A 12 -7.37 -3.93 -16.56
CA LEU A 12 -6.51 -4.59 -15.58
C LEU A 12 -7.01 -5.98 -15.20
N GLU A 13 -8.31 -6.15 -14.99
CA GLU A 13 -8.90 -7.48 -14.77
C GLU A 13 -8.72 -8.38 -16.01
N LEU A 14 -8.86 -7.83 -17.22
CA LEU A 14 -8.56 -8.58 -18.45
C LEU A 14 -7.13 -9.12 -18.44
N PHE A 15 -6.12 -8.31 -18.14
CA PHE A 15 -4.71 -8.76 -18.15
C PHE A 15 -4.38 -9.80 -17.09
N LYS A 16 -5.02 -9.71 -15.93
CA LYS A 16 -4.95 -10.71 -14.87
C LYS A 16 -5.55 -12.04 -15.37
N ASP A 17 -6.75 -12.00 -15.95
CA ASP A 17 -7.40 -13.20 -16.48
C ASP A 17 -6.62 -13.82 -17.65
N MET A 18 -5.98 -12.98 -18.48
CA MET A 18 -5.06 -13.45 -19.51
C MET A 18 -3.91 -14.30 -18.93
N ALA A 19 -3.38 -13.97 -17.75
CA ALA A 19 -2.29 -14.76 -17.14
C ALA A 19 -2.71 -16.22 -16.92
N ASP A 20 -3.88 -16.43 -16.35
CA ASP A 20 -4.41 -17.77 -16.04
C ASP A 20 -4.77 -18.52 -17.32
N VAL A 21 -5.50 -17.87 -18.24
CA VAL A 21 -5.96 -18.50 -19.48
C VAL A 21 -4.81 -18.86 -20.42
N TYR A 22 -3.81 -18.00 -20.55
CA TYR A 22 -2.66 -18.34 -21.38
C TYR A 22 -1.82 -19.46 -20.75
N GLY A 23 -1.86 -19.63 -19.42
CA GLY A 23 -1.36 -20.85 -18.76
C GLY A 23 -2.10 -22.12 -19.21
N LEU A 24 -3.43 -22.05 -19.38
CA LEU A 24 -4.23 -23.15 -19.94
C LEU A 24 -3.93 -23.40 -21.43
N LYS A 25 -3.79 -22.34 -22.24
CA LYS A 25 -3.40 -22.44 -23.66
C LYS A 25 -2.03 -23.10 -23.81
N GLU A 26 -1.06 -22.74 -22.96
CA GLU A 26 0.26 -23.39 -22.92
C GLU A 26 0.19 -24.86 -22.51
N LYS A 27 -0.60 -25.18 -21.47
CA LYS A 27 -0.86 -26.56 -21.07
C LYS A 27 -1.37 -27.37 -22.25
N ARG A 28 -2.37 -26.87 -22.99
CA ARG A 28 -2.92 -27.53 -24.17
C ARG A 28 -1.88 -27.67 -25.29
N LEU A 29 -1.06 -26.66 -25.56
CA LEU A 29 0.04 -26.75 -26.52
C LEU A 29 1.05 -27.85 -26.20
N ARG A 30 1.36 -28.08 -24.92
CA ARG A 30 2.23 -29.19 -24.50
C ARG A 30 1.61 -30.54 -24.88
N PHE A 31 0.32 -30.73 -24.60
CA PHE A 31 -0.39 -31.96 -24.99
C PHE A 31 -0.52 -32.12 -26.50
N MET A 32 -0.74 -31.05 -27.26
CA MET A 32 -0.69 -31.09 -28.74
C MET A 32 0.67 -31.54 -29.28
N LYS A 33 1.78 -31.12 -28.64
CA LYS A 33 3.12 -31.60 -29.00
C LYS A 33 3.30 -33.08 -28.67
N LEU A 34 2.84 -33.53 -27.50
CA LEU A 34 2.88 -34.94 -27.09
C LEU A 34 2.04 -35.84 -28.00
N ALA A 35 0.84 -35.41 -28.38
CA ALA A 35 -0.04 -36.10 -29.31
C ALA A 35 0.63 -36.33 -30.68
N GLY A 36 1.43 -35.36 -31.14
CA GLY A 36 2.17 -35.45 -32.40
C GLY A 36 3.27 -36.51 -32.42
N VAL A 37 3.79 -36.92 -31.26
CA VAL A 37 4.90 -37.90 -31.16
C VAL A 37 4.46 -39.25 -30.57
N ASN A 38 3.30 -39.32 -29.91
CA ASN A 38 2.80 -40.56 -29.34
C ASN A 38 2.26 -41.51 -30.43
N GLY A 39 2.81 -42.72 -30.51
CA GLY A 39 2.45 -43.70 -31.53
C GLY A 39 1.00 -44.20 -31.47
N GLU A 40 0.42 -44.36 -30.28
CA GLU A 40 -0.98 -44.78 -30.11
C GLU A 40 -1.94 -43.68 -30.59
N ILE A 41 -1.67 -42.42 -30.24
CA ILE A 41 -2.47 -41.26 -30.68
C ILE A 41 -2.36 -41.07 -32.19
N ARG A 42 -1.17 -41.26 -32.78
CA ARG A 42 -1.00 -41.22 -34.24
C ARG A 42 -1.76 -42.35 -34.93
N ARG A 43 -1.74 -43.58 -34.39
CA ARG A 43 -2.53 -44.70 -34.91
C ARG A 43 -4.02 -44.44 -34.78
N LEU A 44 -4.47 -43.86 -33.67
CA LEU A 44 -5.86 -43.45 -33.46
C LEU A 44 -6.28 -42.42 -34.52
N LYS A 45 -5.49 -41.36 -34.72
CA LYS A 45 -5.67 -40.36 -35.78
C LYS A 45 -5.77 -41.01 -37.16
N ASN A 46 -4.83 -41.89 -37.50
CA ASN A 46 -4.78 -42.52 -38.82
C ASN A 46 -5.98 -43.45 -39.07
N ARG A 47 -6.37 -44.26 -38.08
CA ARG A 47 -7.58 -45.10 -38.15
C ARG A 47 -8.82 -44.23 -38.38
N PHE A 48 -8.96 -43.17 -37.60
CA PHE A 48 -10.06 -42.23 -37.72
C PHE A 48 -10.18 -41.65 -39.15
N LEU A 49 -9.06 -41.27 -39.77
CA LEU A 49 -9.03 -40.75 -41.15
C LEU A 49 -9.30 -41.84 -42.21
N GLN A 50 -8.85 -43.08 -41.98
CA GLN A 50 -9.05 -44.21 -42.90
C GLN A 50 -10.50 -44.70 -42.94
N ASP A 51 -11.13 -44.84 -41.77
CA ASP A 51 -12.51 -45.35 -41.67
C ASP A 51 -13.52 -44.43 -42.37
N ARG A 52 -13.26 -43.11 -42.36
CA ARG A 52 -14.05 -42.09 -43.06
C ARG A 52 -13.84 -42.06 -44.57
N ALA A 53 -12.62 -42.27 -45.05
CA ALA A 53 -12.33 -42.32 -46.49
C ALA A 53 -12.96 -43.54 -47.19
N GLY A 54 -13.27 -44.61 -46.44
CA GLY A 54 -13.64 -45.92 -46.98
C GLY A 54 -15.13 -46.23 -47.18
N HIS A 55 -16.07 -45.30 -46.97
CA HIS A 55 -17.53 -45.55 -47.03
C HIS A 55 -18.01 -46.72 -46.13
N LYS A 56 -17.23 -47.14 -45.13
CA LYS A 56 -17.67 -48.11 -44.13
C LYS A 56 -18.40 -47.39 -43.00
N PRO A 57 -19.38 -48.04 -42.33
CA PRO A 57 -19.97 -47.48 -41.12
C PRO A 57 -18.86 -47.19 -40.12
N PHE A 58 -18.80 -45.93 -39.65
CA PHE A 58 -17.81 -45.50 -38.67
C PHE A 58 -18.02 -46.30 -37.38
N ILE A 59 -17.03 -47.11 -37.02
CA ILE A 59 -17.01 -47.76 -35.71
C ILE A 59 -16.16 -46.88 -34.82
N PRO A 60 -16.72 -46.25 -33.76
CA PRO A 60 -15.94 -45.44 -32.85
C PRO A 60 -14.74 -46.24 -32.35
N PRO A 61 -13.51 -45.71 -32.47
CA PRO A 61 -12.34 -46.43 -32.01
C PRO A 61 -12.47 -46.66 -30.50
N ASP A 62 -12.27 -47.91 -30.08
CA ASP A 62 -12.32 -48.28 -28.67
C ASP A 62 -11.19 -47.59 -27.90
N LEU A 63 -11.56 -46.53 -27.18
CA LEU A 63 -10.62 -45.76 -26.36
C LEU A 63 -10.16 -46.53 -25.12
N SER A 64 -10.86 -47.61 -24.72
CA SER A 64 -10.45 -48.46 -23.60
C SER A 64 -9.18 -49.28 -23.91
N SER A 65 -8.84 -49.40 -25.19
CA SER A 65 -7.60 -50.03 -25.67
C SER A 65 -6.35 -49.13 -25.57
N LEU A 66 -6.53 -47.85 -25.23
CA LEU A 66 -5.42 -46.91 -25.10
C LEU A 66 -4.68 -47.10 -23.77
N SER A 67 -3.36 -46.95 -23.81
CA SER A 67 -2.58 -46.88 -22.57
C SER A 67 -3.02 -45.68 -21.72
N PRO A 68 -2.86 -45.75 -20.38
CA PRO A 68 -3.17 -44.62 -19.49
C PRO A 68 -2.48 -43.32 -19.91
N ARG A 69 -1.27 -43.40 -20.46
CA ARG A 69 -0.52 -42.26 -20.99
C ARG A 69 -1.14 -41.67 -22.26
N ALA A 70 -1.62 -42.51 -23.17
CA ALA A 70 -2.32 -42.03 -24.36
C ALA A 70 -3.67 -41.38 -23.99
N LEU A 71 -4.38 -41.96 -23.02
CA LEU A 71 -5.60 -41.38 -22.47
C LEU A 71 -5.35 -40.02 -21.80
N ASP A 72 -4.32 -39.89 -20.98
CA ASP A 72 -3.91 -38.61 -20.37
C ASP A 72 -3.56 -37.55 -21.43
N ILE A 73 -2.87 -37.94 -22.51
CA ILE A 73 -2.57 -37.04 -23.62
C ILE A 73 -3.85 -36.56 -24.31
N LEU A 74 -4.85 -37.43 -24.50
CA LEU A 74 -6.14 -37.04 -25.08
C LEU A 74 -6.90 -36.09 -24.16
N ILE A 75 -7.02 -36.44 -22.87
CA ILE A 75 -7.68 -35.58 -21.87
C ILE A 75 -6.99 -34.20 -21.83
N GLY A 76 -5.67 -34.16 -21.78
CA GLY A 76 -4.91 -32.91 -21.79
C GLY A 76 -4.98 -32.13 -23.11
N LEU A 77 -5.12 -32.82 -24.25
CA LEU A 77 -5.28 -32.21 -25.58
C LEU A 77 -6.61 -31.47 -25.68
N PHE A 78 -7.69 -32.11 -25.24
CA PHE A 78 -9.02 -31.53 -25.27
C PHE A 78 -9.27 -30.61 -24.07
N GLY A 79 -8.47 -30.71 -23.00
CA GLY A 79 -8.63 -29.95 -21.77
C GLY A 79 -9.94 -30.28 -21.05
N GLN A 80 -10.05 -29.91 -19.77
CA GLN A 80 -11.33 -30.03 -19.07
C GLN A 80 -12.33 -29.04 -19.68
N HIS A 81 -13.61 -29.41 -19.71
CA HIS A 81 -14.71 -28.57 -20.19
C HIS A 81 -14.72 -27.20 -19.50
N GLY A 82 -14.44 -27.15 -18.19
CA GLY A 82 -14.27 -25.90 -17.45
C GLY A 82 -13.15 -25.03 -18.01
N GLU A 83 -11.96 -25.61 -18.24
CA GLU A 83 -10.80 -24.90 -18.81
C GLU A 83 -11.11 -24.35 -20.22
N ALA A 84 -11.79 -25.15 -21.06
CA ALA A 84 -12.17 -24.74 -22.41
C ALA A 84 -13.17 -23.57 -22.41
N ARG A 85 -14.11 -23.58 -21.48
CA ARG A 85 -15.09 -22.49 -21.30
C ARG A 85 -14.40 -21.21 -20.82
N THR A 86 -13.49 -21.33 -19.85
CA THR A 86 -12.68 -20.21 -19.38
C THR A 86 -11.82 -19.59 -20.50
N ILE A 87 -11.25 -20.42 -21.39
CA ILE A 87 -10.55 -19.92 -22.60
C ILE A 87 -11.51 -19.15 -23.51
N LEU A 88 -12.67 -19.73 -23.84
CA LEU A 88 -13.66 -19.10 -24.72
C LEU A 88 -14.18 -17.77 -24.17
N ASP A 89 -14.47 -17.71 -22.87
CA ASP A 89 -15.00 -16.51 -22.22
C ASP A 89 -13.98 -15.36 -22.24
N LEU A 90 -12.69 -15.64 -22.02
CA LEU A 90 -11.65 -14.62 -22.21
C LEU A 90 -11.49 -14.21 -23.67
N ASP A 91 -11.47 -15.17 -24.59
CA ASP A 91 -11.30 -14.92 -26.01
C ASP A 91 -12.41 -13.97 -26.52
N ARG A 92 -13.66 -14.19 -26.12
CA ARG A 92 -14.78 -13.28 -26.40
C ARG A 92 -14.56 -11.89 -25.81
N ARG A 93 -14.11 -11.79 -24.55
CA ARG A 93 -13.79 -10.48 -23.95
C ARG A 93 -12.69 -9.72 -24.69
N ILE A 94 -11.70 -10.42 -25.26
CA ILE A 94 -10.67 -9.78 -26.10
C ILE A 94 -11.27 -9.31 -27.43
N LEU A 95 -12.18 -10.07 -28.04
CA LEU A 95 -12.88 -9.67 -29.26
C LEU A 95 -13.82 -8.47 -29.03
N ASP A 96 -14.47 -8.43 -27.87
CA ASP A 96 -15.41 -7.38 -27.46
C ASP A 96 -14.70 -6.16 -26.84
N LEU A 97 -13.37 -6.19 -26.71
CA LEU A 97 -12.60 -5.09 -26.15
C LEU A 97 -12.74 -3.85 -27.05
N ASP A 98 -13.22 -2.77 -26.46
CA ASP A 98 -13.39 -1.49 -27.14
C ASP A 98 -12.02 -0.88 -27.50
N HIS A 99 -11.87 -0.47 -28.76
CA HIS A 99 -10.61 0.03 -29.29
C HIS A 99 -10.21 1.37 -28.70
N ASP A 100 -11.16 2.29 -28.56
CA ASP A 100 -10.91 3.65 -28.06
C ASP A 100 -10.60 3.60 -26.57
N GLU A 101 -11.33 2.74 -25.84
CA GLU A 101 -11.09 2.45 -24.43
C GLU A 101 -9.67 1.93 -24.19
N PHE A 102 -9.24 0.95 -24.99
CA PHE A 102 -7.90 0.38 -24.87
C PHE A 102 -6.80 1.38 -25.24
N GLN A 103 -7.00 2.19 -26.29
CA GLN A 103 -6.05 3.25 -26.64
C GLN A 103 -5.96 4.33 -25.56
N ALA A 104 -7.08 4.70 -24.94
CA ALA A 104 -7.12 5.63 -23.82
C ALA A 104 -6.36 5.07 -22.61
N PHE A 105 -6.56 3.79 -22.29
CA PHE A 105 -5.80 3.10 -21.24
C PHE A 105 -4.29 3.17 -21.50
N LEU A 106 -3.83 2.78 -22.70
CA LEU A 106 -2.41 2.83 -23.05
C LEU A 106 -1.85 4.25 -22.99
N SER A 107 -2.63 5.25 -23.42
CA SER A 107 -2.24 6.66 -23.40
C SER A 107 -2.09 7.24 -22.02
N GLU A 108 -2.85 6.76 -21.04
CA GLU A 108 -2.72 7.20 -19.64
C GLU A 108 -1.57 6.49 -18.91
N ARG A 109 -1.25 5.24 -19.28
CA ARG A 109 -0.36 4.37 -18.51
C ARG A 109 1.05 4.22 -19.08
N ILE A 110 1.26 4.64 -20.32
CA ILE A 110 2.52 4.43 -21.06
C ILE A 110 2.92 5.72 -21.78
N ASP A 111 4.02 6.31 -21.35
CA ASP A 111 4.49 7.60 -21.88
C ASP A 111 4.96 7.51 -23.35
N SER A 112 5.58 6.39 -23.73
CA SER A 112 6.15 6.23 -25.07
C SER A 112 5.09 5.93 -26.13
N THR A 113 4.89 6.87 -27.06
CA THR A 113 3.99 6.70 -28.22
C THR A 113 4.34 5.46 -29.06
N GLY A 114 5.62 5.21 -29.32
CA GLY A 114 6.05 4.03 -30.08
C GLY A 114 5.68 2.72 -29.36
N ALA A 115 5.83 2.70 -28.03
CA ALA A 115 5.49 1.52 -27.25
C ALA A 115 3.97 1.30 -27.15
N ARG A 116 3.18 2.38 -27.03
CA ARG A 116 1.70 2.32 -27.11
C ARG A 116 1.25 1.68 -28.42
N ASN A 117 1.79 2.15 -29.54
CA ASN A 117 1.46 1.62 -30.87
C ASN A 117 1.83 0.15 -31.01
N ASN A 118 2.99 -0.27 -30.51
CA ASN A 118 3.41 -1.68 -30.53
C ASN A 118 2.48 -2.57 -29.68
N LEU A 119 2.14 -2.16 -28.46
CA LEU A 119 1.24 -2.91 -27.58
C LEU A 119 -0.17 -3.01 -28.17
N TYR A 120 -0.67 -1.92 -28.74
CA TYR A 120 -1.93 -1.92 -29.47
C TYR A 120 -1.89 -2.90 -30.66
N ALA A 121 -0.83 -2.85 -31.48
CA ALA A 121 -0.68 -3.72 -32.63
C ALA A 121 -0.65 -5.22 -32.24
N LEU A 122 -0.01 -5.57 -31.12
CA LEU A 122 0.06 -6.95 -30.62
C LEU A 122 -1.31 -7.48 -30.16
N LEU A 123 -2.15 -6.65 -29.54
CA LEU A 123 -3.45 -7.09 -29.00
C LEU A 123 -4.60 -6.91 -29.99
N LEU A 124 -4.79 -5.70 -30.52
CA LEU A 124 -5.97 -5.30 -31.32
C LEU A 124 -5.62 -4.82 -32.74
N GLY A 125 -4.36 -4.89 -33.17
CA GLY A 125 -3.95 -4.40 -34.49
C GLY A 125 -4.60 -5.15 -35.65
N ASP A 126 -4.68 -4.48 -36.80
CA ASP A 126 -5.28 -5.02 -38.03
C ASP A 126 -4.44 -6.12 -38.70
N GLY A 127 -3.17 -6.26 -38.29
CA GLY A 127 -2.26 -7.31 -38.76
C GLY A 127 -2.40 -8.64 -38.01
N GLU A 128 -1.28 -9.36 -37.88
CA GLU A 128 -1.22 -10.54 -37.02
C GLU A 128 -1.20 -10.10 -35.54
N SER A 129 -2.38 -10.08 -34.92
CA SER A 129 -2.63 -9.67 -33.54
C SER A 129 -3.33 -10.80 -32.77
N MET A 130 -3.37 -10.70 -31.44
CA MET A 130 -4.13 -11.66 -30.62
C MET A 130 -5.60 -11.68 -31.04
N ARG A 131 -6.24 -10.50 -31.22
CA ARG A 131 -7.63 -10.41 -31.69
C ARG A 131 -7.83 -11.11 -33.04
N SER A 132 -6.95 -10.90 -34.02
CA SER A 132 -7.11 -11.51 -35.35
C SER A 132 -6.82 -13.02 -35.37
N ILE A 133 -6.04 -13.55 -34.43
CA ILE A 133 -5.90 -14.99 -34.24
C ILE A 133 -7.10 -15.56 -33.48
N ILE A 134 -7.55 -14.90 -32.40
CA ILE A 134 -8.67 -15.32 -31.57
C ILE A 134 -9.97 -15.38 -32.37
N SER A 135 -10.21 -14.42 -33.29
CA SER A 135 -11.41 -14.43 -34.15
C SER A 135 -11.50 -15.69 -35.01
N ARG A 136 -10.36 -16.30 -35.35
CA ARG A 136 -10.31 -17.59 -36.03
C ARG A 136 -10.50 -18.76 -35.06
N GLN A 137 -10.06 -18.64 -33.80
CA GLN A 137 -10.17 -19.70 -32.79
C GLN A 137 -11.58 -19.85 -32.20
N VAL A 138 -12.31 -18.75 -31.96
CA VAL A 138 -13.61 -18.76 -31.26
C VAL A 138 -14.65 -19.69 -31.91
N PRO A 139 -14.89 -19.64 -33.24
CA PRO A 139 -15.87 -20.54 -33.88
C PRO A 139 -15.52 -22.02 -33.70
N TYR A 140 -14.23 -22.35 -33.66
CA TYR A 140 -13.76 -23.71 -33.39
C TYR A 140 -14.05 -24.11 -31.94
N LEU A 141 -13.69 -23.27 -30.97
CA LEU A 141 -13.93 -23.55 -29.55
C LEU A 141 -15.42 -23.75 -29.25
N GLU A 142 -16.29 -22.90 -29.79
CA GLU A 142 -17.75 -23.03 -29.64
C GLU A 142 -18.27 -24.36 -30.18
N LYS A 143 -17.77 -24.78 -31.35
CA LYS A 143 -18.12 -26.07 -31.97
C LYS A 143 -17.60 -27.27 -31.16
N TYR A 144 -16.48 -27.12 -30.46
CA TYR A 144 -15.76 -28.24 -29.83
C TYR A 144 -16.02 -28.42 -28.33
N ILE A 145 -16.45 -27.39 -27.61
CA ILE A 145 -16.77 -27.46 -26.18
C ILE A 145 -17.74 -28.60 -25.83
N PRO A 146 -18.82 -28.86 -26.61
CA PRO A 146 -19.71 -29.99 -26.33
C PRO A 146 -18.98 -31.33 -26.33
N VAL A 147 -18.02 -31.52 -27.24
CA VAL A 147 -17.18 -32.73 -27.33
C VAL A 147 -16.22 -32.84 -26.15
N MET A 148 -15.65 -31.73 -25.69
CA MET A 148 -14.76 -31.72 -24.52
C MET A 148 -15.48 -32.18 -23.26
N ARG A 149 -16.74 -31.77 -23.05
CA ARG A 149 -17.59 -32.27 -21.96
C ARG A 149 -17.75 -33.79 -21.99
N ILE A 150 -17.92 -34.35 -23.18
CA ILE A 150 -18.09 -35.79 -23.35
C ILE A 150 -16.78 -36.53 -23.09
N ILE A 151 -15.64 -35.98 -23.48
CA ILE A 151 -14.33 -36.58 -23.17
C ILE A 151 -14.09 -36.61 -21.66
N ASP A 152 -14.47 -35.55 -20.94
CA ASP A 152 -14.46 -35.54 -19.47
C ASP A 152 -15.38 -36.63 -18.89
N GLU A 153 -16.58 -36.79 -19.43
CA GLU A 153 -17.56 -37.81 -19.00
C GLU A 153 -17.14 -39.24 -19.37
N MET A 154 -16.51 -39.44 -20.53
CA MET A 154 -16.02 -40.72 -21.03
C MET A 154 -14.85 -41.23 -20.19
N ALA A 155 -13.92 -40.34 -19.82
CA ALA A 155 -12.83 -40.65 -18.89
C ALA A 155 -13.36 -41.16 -17.53
N ALA A 156 -14.59 -40.80 -17.16
CA ALA A 156 -15.24 -41.24 -15.94
C ALA A 156 -16.12 -42.50 -16.09
N ARG A 157 -16.60 -42.86 -17.30
CA ARG A 157 -17.71 -43.83 -17.46
C ARG A 157 -17.65 -44.81 -18.65
N ASN A 158 -16.55 -44.88 -19.42
CA ASN A 158 -16.42 -45.80 -20.57
C ASN A 158 -17.58 -45.71 -21.60
N LEU A 159 -18.04 -44.50 -21.89
CA LEU A 159 -19.09 -44.26 -22.90
C LEU A 159 -18.49 -44.23 -24.32
N GLY A 160 -19.24 -44.63 -25.34
CA GLY A 160 -18.87 -44.51 -26.75
C GLY A 160 -19.26 -43.17 -27.37
N LEU A 161 -18.63 -42.80 -28.50
CA LEU A 161 -18.97 -41.59 -29.26
C LEU A 161 -20.19 -41.82 -30.16
N ARG A 162 -21.10 -40.84 -30.23
CA ARG A 162 -22.21 -40.75 -31.19
C ARG A 162 -21.73 -40.17 -32.53
N ASP A 163 -22.45 -40.42 -33.62
CA ASP A 163 -22.05 -40.01 -34.98
C ASP A 163 -21.78 -38.50 -35.13
N GLU A 164 -22.61 -37.64 -34.54
CA GLU A 164 -22.43 -36.18 -34.56
C GLU A 164 -21.15 -35.72 -33.83
N GLN A 165 -20.76 -36.48 -32.79
CA GLN A 165 -19.55 -36.22 -32.00
C GLN A 165 -18.31 -36.68 -32.76
N ALA A 166 -18.41 -37.79 -33.49
CA ALA A 166 -17.37 -38.25 -34.39
C ALA A 166 -17.09 -37.22 -35.49
N VAL A 167 -18.12 -36.66 -36.15
CA VAL A 167 -17.95 -35.58 -37.14
C VAL A 167 -17.19 -34.38 -36.56
N THR A 168 -17.47 -34.03 -35.31
CA THR A 168 -16.81 -32.89 -34.65
C THR A 168 -15.34 -33.20 -34.31
N LEU A 169 -15.04 -34.42 -33.83
CA LEU A 169 -13.67 -34.88 -33.61
C LEU A 169 -12.86 -34.97 -34.91
N GLU A 170 -13.49 -35.40 -36.00
CA GLU A 170 -12.88 -35.40 -37.33
C GLU A 170 -12.38 -34.02 -37.70
N HIS A 171 -13.25 -33.03 -37.53
CA HIS A 171 -12.93 -31.65 -37.85
C HIS A 171 -11.75 -31.12 -37.02
N ILE A 172 -11.63 -31.53 -35.76
CA ILE A 172 -10.47 -31.20 -34.91
C ILE A 172 -9.21 -31.90 -35.42
N ILE A 173 -9.32 -33.18 -35.80
CA ILE A 173 -8.19 -34.00 -36.26
C ILE A 173 -7.65 -33.49 -37.60
N VAL A 174 -8.52 -33.15 -38.53
CA VAL A 174 -8.17 -32.63 -39.86
C VAL A 174 -7.50 -31.26 -39.73
N ASN A 175 -8.02 -30.39 -38.87
CA ASN A 175 -7.47 -29.04 -38.65
C ASN A 175 -6.41 -28.98 -37.53
N PHE A 176 -5.90 -30.13 -37.06
CA PHE A 176 -5.06 -30.19 -35.87
C PHE A 176 -3.81 -29.31 -35.96
N ASP A 177 -3.12 -29.35 -37.10
CA ASP A 177 -1.89 -28.58 -37.29
C ASP A 177 -2.16 -27.08 -37.40
N GLU A 178 -3.28 -26.67 -37.99
CA GLU A 178 -3.72 -25.28 -38.03
C GLU A 178 -4.11 -24.77 -36.64
N ILE A 179 -4.92 -25.53 -35.89
CA ILE A 179 -5.30 -25.20 -34.51
C ILE A 179 -4.05 -25.05 -33.64
N LYS A 180 -3.09 -25.97 -33.77
CA LYS A 180 -1.82 -25.94 -33.04
C LYS A 180 -1.00 -24.71 -33.39
N LEU A 181 -0.91 -24.37 -34.68
CA LEU A 181 -0.18 -23.21 -35.16
C LEU A 181 -0.80 -21.91 -34.64
N ASN A 182 -2.13 -21.78 -34.75
CA ASN A 182 -2.87 -20.61 -34.26
C ASN A 182 -2.70 -20.43 -32.75
N LEU A 183 -2.86 -21.50 -31.97
CA LEU A 183 -2.68 -21.47 -30.52
C LEU A 183 -1.24 -21.11 -30.13
N SER A 184 -0.25 -21.61 -30.88
CA SER A 184 1.17 -21.31 -30.65
C SER A 184 1.50 -19.85 -30.95
N ARG A 185 0.94 -19.30 -32.04
CA ARG A 185 1.15 -17.90 -32.43
C ARG A 185 0.48 -16.95 -31.44
N ASP A 186 -0.75 -17.24 -31.05
CA ASP A 186 -1.49 -16.49 -30.03
C ASP A 186 -0.71 -16.43 -28.71
N THR A 187 -0.25 -17.59 -28.21
CA THR A 187 0.57 -17.67 -27.00
C THR A 187 1.89 -16.89 -27.13
N ALA A 188 2.50 -16.88 -28.31
CA ALA A 188 3.73 -16.11 -28.56
C ALA A 188 3.47 -14.60 -28.57
N LEU A 189 2.36 -14.15 -29.14
CA LEU A 189 1.95 -12.74 -29.11
C LEU A 189 1.66 -12.28 -27.68
N TYR A 190 0.95 -13.07 -26.90
CA TYR A 190 0.69 -12.77 -25.48
C TYR A 190 1.99 -12.61 -24.68
N LYS A 191 2.95 -13.52 -24.86
CA LYS A 191 4.26 -13.41 -24.19
C LYS A 191 4.99 -12.12 -24.55
N ARG A 192 4.99 -11.74 -25.82
CA ARG A 192 5.58 -10.48 -26.28
C ARG A 192 4.86 -9.29 -25.67
N PHE A 193 3.52 -9.30 -25.71
CA PHE A 193 2.68 -8.25 -25.17
C PHE A 193 2.96 -8.01 -23.68
N ILE A 194 2.94 -9.06 -22.85
CA ILE A 194 3.17 -8.92 -21.41
C ILE A 194 4.61 -8.56 -21.06
N ARG A 195 5.58 -9.12 -21.79
CA ARG A 195 7.00 -8.75 -21.63
C ARG A 195 7.20 -7.25 -21.87
N ASP A 196 6.51 -6.68 -22.86
CA ASP A 196 6.64 -5.27 -23.21
C ASP A 196 5.76 -4.40 -22.28
N LEU A 197 4.55 -4.83 -21.91
CA LEU A 197 3.61 -4.07 -21.07
C LEU A 197 4.12 -3.87 -19.65
N ARG A 198 4.58 -4.93 -18.97
CA ARG A 198 4.96 -4.89 -17.54
C ARG A 198 5.99 -3.80 -17.19
N PRO A 199 7.14 -3.69 -17.88
CA PRO A 199 8.13 -2.67 -17.56
C PRO A 199 7.71 -1.26 -17.97
N LEU A 200 6.68 -1.13 -18.82
CA LEU A 200 6.18 0.16 -19.30
C LEU A 200 4.95 0.65 -18.52
N TYR A 201 4.24 -0.26 -17.84
CA TYR A 201 3.07 0.08 -17.05
C TYR A 201 3.49 0.80 -15.77
N HIS A 202 3.14 2.09 -15.69
CA HIS A 202 3.27 2.87 -14.48
C HIS A 202 1.99 3.66 -14.23
N GLU A 203 1.38 3.44 -13.07
CA GLU A 203 0.37 4.37 -12.58
C GLU A 203 1.06 5.49 -11.81
N GLN A 204 0.81 6.74 -12.21
CA GLN A 204 1.41 7.90 -11.57
C GLN A 204 1.07 7.93 -10.08
N SER A 205 2.12 7.94 -9.26
CA SER A 205 1.97 8.02 -7.82
C SER A 205 1.39 9.38 -7.41
N ASN A 206 0.29 9.39 -6.66
CA ASN A 206 -0.28 10.62 -6.13
C ASN A 206 0.00 10.73 -4.63
N LEU A 207 0.56 11.87 -4.22
CA LEU A 207 0.75 12.21 -2.81
C LEU A 207 -0.50 12.91 -2.28
N SER A 208 -1.13 12.35 -1.25
CA SER A 208 -2.16 13.04 -0.48
C SER A 208 -1.56 13.60 0.81
N ILE A 209 -2.09 14.73 1.27
CA ILE A 209 -1.78 15.28 2.58
C ILE A 209 -2.80 14.70 3.55
N ILE A 210 -2.34 13.98 4.57
CA ILE A 210 -3.23 13.42 5.60
C ILE A 210 -3.37 14.34 6.80
N GLY A 211 -2.39 15.23 7.00
CA GLY A 211 -2.36 16.10 8.16
C GLY A 211 -1.31 17.19 8.05
N TYR A 212 -1.53 18.24 8.84
CA TYR A 212 -0.56 19.30 9.05
C TYR A 212 -0.12 19.23 10.49
N GLY A 213 1.17 18.97 10.71
CA GLY A 213 1.77 19.29 12.00
C GLY A 213 1.92 20.80 12.14
N GLU A 214 2.19 21.25 13.35
CA GLU A 214 2.36 22.68 13.63
C GLU A 214 3.48 23.32 12.81
N ILE A 215 4.50 22.54 12.46
CA ILE A 215 5.66 22.95 11.65
C ILE A 215 5.97 22.02 10.46
N SER A 216 5.16 20.98 10.22
CA SER A 216 5.44 19.93 9.22
C SER A 216 4.18 19.53 8.43
N THR A 217 4.36 18.80 7.34
CA THR A 217 3.27 18.23 6.55
C THR A 217 3.42 16.72 6.55
N VAL A 218 2.33 16.03 6.84
CA VAL A 218 2.26 14.57 6.84
C VAL A 218 1.55 14.11 5.58
N MET A 219 2.16 13.19 4.85
CA MET A 219 1.73 12.76 3.52
C MET A 219 1.72 11.24 3.41
N GLU A 220 0.89 10.73 2.53
CA GLU A 220 0.89 9.32 2.12
C GLU A 220 0.91 9.23 0.59
N ILE A 221 1.28 8.06 0.08
CA ILE A 221 1.10 7.74 -1.32
C ILE A 221 -0.30 7.15 -1.50
N SER A 222 -1.22 7.99 -1.98
CA SER A 222 -2.64 7.66 -2.12
C SER A 222 -2.98 6.80 -3.34
N LYS A 223 -2.17 6.87 -4.40
CA LYS A 223 -2.34 6.13 -5.65
C LYS A 223 -1.00 5.83 -6.28
N GLY A 224 -0.99 4.93 -7.25
CA GLY A 224 0.17 4.45 -7.99
C GLY A 224 0.14 2.94 -8.08
N GLY A 225 1.08 2.36 -8.82
CA GLY A 225 1.21 0.92 -8.88
C GLY A 225 1.93 0.41 -10.11
N PHE A 226 2.25 -0.88 -10.06
CA PHE A 226 2.93 -1.63 -11.12
C PHE A 226 2.28 -3.00 -11.27
N LEU A 227 2.53 -3.68 -12.39
CA LEU A 227 2.05 -5.05 -12.61
C LEU A 227 3.07 -6.06 -12.06
N ASP A 228 2.60 -7.06 -11.33
CA ASP A 228 3.42 -8.17 -10.85
C ASP A 228 3.65 -9.26 -11.94
N SER A 229 4.31 -10.36 -11.56
CA SER A 229 4.57 -11.49 -12.45
C SER A 229 3.31 -12.25 -12.89
N GLY A 230 2.16 -12.03 -12.24
CA GLY A 230 0.84 -12.53 -12.60
C GLY A 230 -0.05 -11.46 -13.25
N ASN A 231 0.51 -10.33 -13.70
CA ASN A 231 -0.23 -9.18 -14.25
C ASN A 231 -1.25 -8.55 -13.28
N ARG A 232 -1.09 -8.77 -11.97
CA ARG A 232 -1.92 -8.13 -10.96
C ARG A 232 -1.36 -6.75 -10.68
N HIS A 233 -2.24 -5.76 -10.60
CA HIS A 233 -1.88 -4.44 -10.12
C HIS A 233 -1.51 -4.53 -8.63
N LEU A 234 -0.30 -4.06 -8.31
CA LEU A 234 0.16 -3.92 -6.94
C LEU A 234 0.29 -2.44 -6.60
N PRO A 235 -0.10 -2.04 -5.37
CA PRO A 235 0.14 -0.69 -4.90
C PRO A 235 1.64 -0.40 -4.80
N PRO A 236 2.03 0.88 -4.72
CA PRO A 236 3.41 1.26 -4.48
C PRO A 236 3.88 0.64 -3.16
N LYS A 237 5.11 0.12 -3.12
CA LYS A 237 5.70 -0.48 -1.91
C LYS A 237 5.63 0.46 -0.71
N ASP A 238 5.65 1.77 -0.94
CA ASP A 238 5.63 2.78 0.10
C ASP A 238 4.23 3.26 0.52
N GLN A 239 3.14 2.63 0.04
CA GLN A 239 1.77 3.01 0.45
C GLN A 239 1.45 2.64 1.91
N GLU A 240 2.16 1.68 2.49
CA GLU A 240 2.05 1.38 3.92
C GLU A 240 2.71 2.46 4.80
N TRP A 241 3.39 3.45 4.22
CA TRP A 241 4.17 4.46 4.94
C TRP A 241 3.49 5.82 4.95
N ILE A 242 3.51 6.43 6.13
CA ILE A 242 3.12 7.81 6.40
C ILE A 242 4.38 8.64 6.56
N TRP A 243 4.52 9.70 5.77
CA TRP A 243 5.74 10.49 5.65
C TRP A 243 5.56 11.89 6.23
N LYS A 244 6.31 12.21 7.28
CA LYS A 244 6.43 13.56 7.82
C LYS A 244 7.63 14.25 7.16
N LYS A 245 7.36 15.35 6.46
CA LYS A 245 8.40 16.16 5.82
C LYS A 245 9.18 16.94 6.87
N MET A 246 10.49 16.73 6.92
CA MET A 246 11.40 17.46 7.81
C MET A 246 11.82 18.81 7.18
N PRO A 247 12.37 19.75 7.97
CA PRO A 247 13.05 20.93 7.43
C PRO A 247 14.09 20.57 6.36
N PRO A 248 14.36 21.44 5.37
CA PRO A 248 15.44 21.20 4.43
C PRO A 248 16.81 21.30 5.13
N PHE A 249 17.70 20.36 4.82
CA PHE A 249 19.06 20.30 5.34
C PHE A 249 20.03 20.94 4.34
N PRO A 250 21.00 21.76 4.78
CA PRO A 250 21.94 22.44 3.90
C PRO A 250 23.01 21.51 3.31
N SER A 251 23.27 20.35 3.91
CA SER A 251 24.28 19.41 3.43
C SER A 251 23.85 17.96 3.65
N LEU A 252 24.49 17.03 2.91
CA LEU A 252 24.29 15.60 3.10
C LEU A 252 24.74 15.16 4.50
N GLU A 253 25.83 15.75 5.00
CA GLU A 253 26.38 15.45 6.33
C GLU A 253 25.37 15.77 7.44
N GLU A 254 24.70 16.93 7.39
CA GLU A 254 23.66 17.28 8.36
C GLU A 254 22.45 16.34 8.25
N ALA A 255 22.06 15.95 7.04
CA ALA A 255 20.95 15.01 6.83
C ALA A 255 21.27 13.61 7.39
N LEU A 256 22.48 13.10 7.15
CA LEU A 256 22.94 11.81 7.68
C LEU A 256 23.15 11.85 9.20
N SER A 257 23.61 12.98 9.75
CA SER A 257 23.71 13.19 11.20
C SER A 257 22.33 13.10 11.86
N PHE A 258 21.32 13.76 11.27
CA PHE A 258 19.94 13.66 11.72
C PHE A 258 19.40 12.22 11.63
N GLU A 259 19.67 11.51 10.53
CA GLU A 259 19.26 10.10 10.39
C GLU A 259 19.85 9.22 11.50
N LYS A 260 21.13 9.37 11.81
CA LYS A 260 21.78 8.65 12.93
C LYS A 260 21.13 8.99 14.27
N LEU A 261 20.89 10.27 14.53
CA LEU A 261 20.25 10.72 15.77
C LEU A 261 18.81 10.17 15.90
N TYR A 262 18.07 10.14 14.79
CA TYR A 262 16.72 9.56 14.73
C TYR A 262 16.72 8.06 15.04
N GLN A 263 17.65 7.30 14.46
CA GLN A 263 17.80 5.87 14.72
C GLN A 263 18.19 5.61 16.18
N GLU A 264 19.11 6.41 16.73
CA GLU A 264 19.56 6.27 18.11
C GLU A 264 18.45 6.61 19.12
N TYR A 265 17.70 7.68 18.89
CA TYR A 265 16.53 8.03 19.71
C TYR A 265 15.53 6.88 19.76
N ARG A 266 15.21 6.30 18.61
CA ARG A 266 14.32 5.13 18.53
C ARG A 266 14.90 3.93 19.28
N ARG A 267 16.18 3.64 19.10
CA ARG A 267 16.86 2.53 19.77
C ARG A 267 16.73 2.67 21.29
N ILE A 268 17.06 3.83 21.84
CA ILE A 268 16.96 4.11 23.28
C ILE A 268 15.52 3.94 23.76
N ILE A 269 14.53 4.52 23.07
CA ILE A 269 13.12 4.41 23.44
C ILE A 269 12.66 2.95 23.53
N VAL A 270 12.99 2.14 22.52
CA VAL A 270 12.49 0.76 22.43
C VAL A 270 13.29 -0.17 23.34
N GLU A 271 14.62 -0.12 23.28
CA GLU A 271 15.49 -1.10 23.91
C GLU A 271 15.85 -0.75 25.36
N GLU A 272 15.92 0.54 25.69
CA GLU A 272 16.38 0.99 27.02
C GLU A 272 15.24 1.55 27.88
N VAL A 273 14.32 2.31 27.31
CA VAL A 273 13.12 2.81 28.04
C VAL A 273 12.03 1.74 28.08
N GLY A 274 11.92 0.89 27.05
CA GLY A 274 10.88 -0.15 26.96
C GLY A 274 9.52 0.38 26.50
N ILE A 275 9.52 1.41 25.64
CA ILE A 275 8.30 1.95 25.01
C ILE A 275 8.29 1.54 23.54
N ASP A 276 7.22 0.87 23.13
CA ASP A 276 7.08 0.45 21.75
C ASP A 276 6.76 1.64 20.83
N VAL A 277 7.32 1.58 19.62
CA VAL A 277 7.03 2.51 18.53
C VAL A 277 6.75 1.71 17.25
N PRO A 278 5.91 2.21 16.33
CA PRO A 278 5.71 1.54 15.04
C PRO A 278 7.01 1.45 14.23
N GLU A 279 6.98 0.60 13.21
CA GLU A 279 8.08 0.52 12.25
C GLU A 279 8.32 1.90 11.60
N GLN A 280 9.59 2.29 11.49
CA GLN A 280 10.00 3.62 11.08
C GLN A 280 11.19 3.56 10.13
N ARG A 281 11.31 4.53 9.23
CA ARG A 281 12.43 4.66 8.27
C ARG A 281 12.68 6.12 7.92
N ILE A 282 13.87 6.42 7.41
CA ILE A 282 14.20 7.74 6.86
C ILE A 282 14.37 7.62 5.34
N ALA A 283 13.90 8.63 4.63
CA ALA A 283 14.21 8.81 3.21
C ALA A 283 14.85 10.18 2.99
N CYS A 284 16.01 10.20 2.31
CA CYS A 284 16.80 11.39 2.06
C CYS A 284 17.04 11.54 0.55
N PHE A 285 16.81 12.75 0.02
CA PHE A 285 16.98 13.03 -1.40
C PHE A 285 17.61 14.42 -1.63
N PRO A 286 18.51 14.55 -2.61
CA PRO A 286 19.01 15.87 -3.01
C PRO A 286 17.87 16.69 -3.63
N PHE A 287 17.81 17.98 -3.29
CA PHE A 287 16.86 18.93 -3.82
C PHE A 287 17.50 20.32 -3.96
N LYS A 288 17.92 20.65 -5.19
CA LYS A 288 18.73 21.84 -5.48
C LYS A 288 20.01 21.81 -4.62
N ASP A 289 20.33 22.91 -3.95
CA ASP A 289 21.51 23.04 -3.07
C ASP A 289 21.25 22.57 -1.63
N GLN A 290 20.23 21.73 -1.42
CA GLN A 290 19.78 21.25 -0.12
C GLN A 290 19.40 19.77 -0.19
N TYR A 291 19.14 19.17 0.97
CA TYR A 291 18.66 17.80 1.13
C TYR A 291 17.29 17.80 1.78
N MET A 292 16.38 17.01 1.21
CA MET A 292 15.04 16.81 1.75
C MET A 292 15.00 15.48 2.49
N VAL A 293 14.66 15.55 3.78
CA VAL A 293 14.48 14.37 4.63
C VAL A 293 13.00 14.16 4.92
N TYR A 294 12.57 12.91 4.85
CA TYR A 294 11.24 12.45 5.22
C TYR A 294 11.36 11.37 6.28
N ALA A 295 10.71 11.59 7.43
CA ALA A 295 10.55 10.58 8.45
C ALA A 295 9.31 9.75 8.13
N GLY A 296 9.53 8.48 7.79
CA GLY A 296 8.51 7.50 7.47
C GLY A 296 8.13 6.70 8.69
N GLN A 297 6.83 6.52 8.87
CA GLN A 297 6.24 5.63 9.87
C GLN A 297 5.26 4.70 9.19
N LYS A 298 5.26 3.42 9.57
CA LYS A 298 4.23 2.49 9.11
C LYS A 298 2.86 2.99 9.55
N ARG A 299 1.90 2.91 8.63
CA ARG A 299 0.53 3.34 8.83
C ARG A 299 -0.08 2.57 9.99
N ILE A 300 -0.67 3.33 10.89
CA ILE A 300 -1.47 2.87 12.00
C ILE A 300 -2.94 3.17 11.72
N ASP A 301 -3.85 2.48 12.41
CA ASP A 301 -5.27 2.79 12.37
C ASP A 301 -5.53 4.16 13.03
N PRO A 302 -5.97 5.19 12.28
CA PRO A 302 -6.20 6.52 12.84
C PRO A 302 -7.27 6.53 13.94
N SER A 303 -8.24 5.62 13.90
CA SER A 303 -9.31 5.56 14.91
C SER A 303 -8.78 5.21 16.31
N ARG A 304 -7.55 4.68 16.40
CA ARG A 304 -6.90 4.26 17.65
C ARG A 304 -5.94 5.30 18.23
N VAL A 305 -5.74 6.43 17.57
CA VAL A 305 -4.93 7.51 18.14
C VAL A 305 -5.69 8.09 19.34
N CYS A 306 -5.01 8.26 20.47
CA CYS A 306 -5.65 8.53 21.76
C CYS A 306 -6.49 9.81 21.76
N HIS A 307 -6.10 10.85 21.01
CA HIS A 307 -6.89 12.07 20.86
C HIS A 307 -8.23 11.86 20.11
N HIS A 308 -8.33 10.84 19.24
CA HIS A 308 -9.60 10.46 18.62
C HIS A 308 -10.45 9.60 19.57
N LEU A 309 -9.82 8.69 20.30
CA LEU A 309 -10.50 7.82 21.27
C LEU A 309 -11.14 8.65 22.39
N ILE A 310 -10.37 9.53 23.05
CA ILE A 310 -10.78 10.24 24.26
C ILE A 310 -12.10 11.02 24.11
N ARG A 311 -12.43 11.45 22.90
CA ARG A 311 -13.67 12.19 22.62
C ARG A 311 -14.93 11.35 22.81
N ASN A 312 -14.81 10.02 22.68
CA ASN A 312 -15.94 9.09 22.70
C ASN A 312 -15.87 8.04 23.81
N LEU A 313 -14.75 7.93 24.52
CA LEU A 313 -14.61 7.01 25.66
C LEU A 313 -15.56 7.39 26.79
N ASP A 314 -16.11 6.39 27.45
CA ASP A 314 -16.76 6.61 28.74
C ASP A 314 -15.74 7.07 29.80
N HIS A 315 -16.26 7.55 30.94
CA HIS A 315 -15.42 8.08 32.01
C HIS A 315 -14.41 7.04 32.53
N GLY A 316 -14.84 5.80 32.77
CA GLY A 316 -13.97 4.74 33.30
C GLY A 316 -12.89 4.30 32.33
N GLU A 317 -13.22 4.22 31.04
CA GLU A 317 -12.27 3.93 29.97
C GLU A 317 -11.24 5.05 29.79
N ALA A 318 -11.66 6.32 29.88
CA ALA A 318 -10.75 7.46 29.83
C ALA A 318 -9.75 7.44 30.99
N ILE A 319 -10.22 7.13 32.21
CA ILE A 319 -9.35 6.95 33.38
C ILE A 319 -8.35 5.82 33.16
N THR A 320 -8.79 4.70 32.58
CA THR A 320 -7.91 3.56 32.28
C THR A 320 -6.85 3.95 31.23
N LEU A 321 -7.24 4.66 30.16
CA LEU A 321 -6.31 5.17 29.16
C LEU A 321 -5.24 6.07 29.80
N PHE A 322 -5.63 6.95 30.73
CA PHE A 322 -4.67 7.81 31.41
C PHE A 322 -3.69 7.02 32.29
N ARG A 323 -4.17 5.97 32.98
CA ARG A 323 -3.29 5.07 33.74
C ARG A 323 -2.28 4.34 32.85
N LEU A 324 -2.66 3.95 31.63
CA LEU A 324 -1.72 3.40 30.64
C LEU A 324 -0.65 4.42 30.25
N LEU A 325 -1.03 5.68 30.03
CA LEU A 325 -0.09 6.77 29.76
C LEU A 325 0.88 7.01 30.92
N LEU A 326 0.37 7.09 32.15
CA LEU A 326 1.19 7.23 33.36
C LEU A 326 2.18 6.06 33.53
N THR A 327 1.78 4.85 33.13
CA THR A 327 2.68 3.69 33.13
C THR A 327 3.87 3.91 32.19
N LYS A 328 3.62 4.39 30.96
CA LYS A 328 4.70 4.70 29.99
C LYS A 328 5.58 5.87 30.47
N PHE A 329 4.99 6.89 31.07
CA PHE A 329 5.74 7.98 31.69
C PHE A 329 6.56 7.53 32.90
N GLY A 330 6.09 6.53 33.65
CA GLY A 330 6.85 5.89 34.73
C GLY A 330 8.14 5.21 34.23
N LEU A 331 8.09 4.57 33.06
CA LEU A 331 9.27 4.00 32.41
C LEU A 331 10.27 5.11 32.03
N LEU A 332 9.78 6.16 31.37
CA LEU A 332 10.60 7.32 31.00
C LEU A 332 11.23 8.00 32.20
N HIS A 333 10.45 8.21 33.27
CA HIS A 333 10.93 8.79 34.52
C HIS A 333 12.08 7.96 35.10
N SER A 334 11.90 6.64 35.16
CA SER A 334 12.90 5.71 35.72
C SER A 334 14.19 5.74 34.89
N PHE A 335 14.08 5.75 33.57
CA PHE A 335 15.24 5.91 32.68
C PHE A 335 15.94 7.27 32.87
N ASN A 336 15.18 8.36 32.93
CA ASN A 336 15.74 9.71 33.11
C ASN A 336 16.23 10.00 34.54
N HIS A 337 16.07 9.08 35.49
CA HIS A 337 16.61 9.22 36.85
C HIS A 337 17.64 8.13 37.19
N SER A 338 17.85 7.16 36.31
CA SER A 338 18.92 6.17 36.46
C SER A 338 20.29 6.85 36.36
N GLU A 339 21.31 6.15 36.88
CA GLU A 339 22.71 6.54 36.70
C GLU A 339 23.07 6.46 35.21
N GLY A 340 23.27 7.62 34.59
CA GLY A 340 23.54 7.71 33.16
C GLY A 340 23.72 9.16 32.72
N THR A 341 24.41 9.33 31.59
CA THR A 341 24.64 10.64 30.98
C THR A 341 23.57 11.00 29.95
N VAL A 342 22.74 10.03 29.57
CA VAL A 342 21.71 10.15 28.55
C VAL A 342 20.37 10.48 29.19
N ARG A 343 19.67 11.46 28.63
CA ARG A 343 18.27 11.81 28.96
C ARG A 343 17.45 11.91 27.68
N ILE A 344 16.18 11.52 27.79
CA ILE A 344 15.23 11.45 26.67
C ILE A 344 14.04 12.37 26.97
N GLY A 345 13.69 13.21 26.00
CA GLY A 345 12.51 14.09 26.08
C GLY A 345 11.36 13.53 25.26
N PHE A 346 10.12 13.70 25.74
CA PHE A 346 8.90 13.21 25.08
C PHE A 346 7.90 14.35 24.87
N ASP A 347 7.24 14.36 23.72
CA ASP A 347 6.03 15.14 23.51
C ASP A 347 4.81 14.30 23.93
N GLY A 348 4.33 14.52 25.16
CA GLY A 348 3.33 13.67 25.80
C GLY A 348 1.89 13.79 25.28
N GLN A 349 1.63 14.62 24.26
CA GLN A 349 0.29 14.87 23.75
C GLN A 349 -0.48 13.60 23.35
N LEU A 350 -1.81 13.61 23.54
CA LEU A 350 -2.69 12.49 23.17
C LEU A 350 -2.63 12.12 21.68
N SER A 351 -2.23 13.04 20.80
CA SER A 351 -2.04 12.78 19.38
C SER A 351 -0.80 11.93 19.08
N ASN A 352 0.12 11.80 20.03
CA ASN A 352 1.38 11.06 19.89
C ASN A 352 1.32 9.65 20.47
N TRP A 353 0.15 9.22 20.95
CA TRP A 353 -0.07 7.90 21.53
C TRP A 353 -1.17 7.13 20.79
N VAL A 354 -0.97 5.83 20.63
CA VAL A 354 -1.87 4.95 19.89
C VAL A 354 -2.21 3.74 20.72
N HIS A 355 -3.49 3.48 20.88
CA HIS A 355 -4.00 2.32 21.61
C HIS A 355 -3.76 1.01 20.85
N ILE A 356 -3.20 0.04 21.56
CA ILE A 356 -2.95 -1.32 21.10
C ILE A 356 -3.76 -2.26 22.01
N PRO A 357 -4.91 -2.78 21.54
CA PRO A 357 -5.75 -3.67 22.32
C PRO A 357 -4.99 -4.94 22.72
N GLY A 358 -5.06 -5.30 23.99
CA GLY A 358 -4.56 -6.57 24.50
C GLY A 358 -5.38 -7.74 23.95
N LYS A 359 -4.82 -8.96 24.01
CA LYS A 359 -5.48 -10.18 23.48
C LYS A 359 -6.86 -10.46 24.09
N LYS A 360 -7.15 -9.90 25.25
CA LYS A 360 -8.40 -10.09 26.00
C LYS A 360 -9.37 -8.90 25.87
N SER A 361 -8.99 -7.81 25.21
CA SER A 361 -9.86 -6.64 25.05
C SER A 361 -11.05 -7.01 24.15
N ARG A 362 -12.26 -6.76 24.65
CA ARG A 362 -13.54 -6.99 23.94
C ARG A 362 -14.06 -5.71 23.28
N GLY A 363 -13.17 -4.82 22.87
CA GLY A 363 -13.52 -3.55 22.22
C GLY A 363 -13.65 -2.35 23.16
N SER A 364 -13.37 -2.53 24.45
CA SER A 364 -13.23 -1.46 25.45
C SER A 364 -11.77 -1.30 25.86
N ILE A 365 -11.39 -0.13 26.38
CA ILE A 365 -10.03 0.05 26.91
C ILE A 365 -9.90 -0.74 28.21
N SER A 366 -8.83 -1.52 28.32
CA SER A 366 -8.53 -2.37 29.47
C SER A 366 -7.12 -2.13 30.01
N ALA A 367 -6.88 -2.51 31.26
CA ALA A 367 -5.56 -2.40 31.89
C ALA A 367 -4.50 -3.34 31.27
N ASP A 368 -4.93 -4.37 30.52
CA ASP A 368 -4.04 -5.31 29.79
C ASP A 368 -3.67 -4.78 28.39
N ASP A 369 -4.17 -3.60 28.00
CA ASP A 369 -3.85 -2.97 26.72
C ASP A 369 -2.50 -2.25 26.77
N ASP A 370 -2.00 -1.88 25.60
CA ASP A 370 -0.72 -1.19 25.45
C ASP A 370 -0.84 0.08 24.61
N LEU A 371 0.23 0.87 24.58
CA LEU A 371 0.34 2.12 23.85
C LEU A 371 1.64 2.18 23.02
N PHE A 372 1.51 2.57 21.75
CA PHE A 372 2.65 2.99 20.94
C PHE A 372 2.85 4.50 21.03
N TYR A 373 4.12 4.91 21.08
CA TYR A 373 4.53 6.30 20.89
C TYR A 373 4.90 6.54 19.41
N VAL A 374 4.39 7.62 18.81
CA VAL A 374 4.55 7.86 17.35
C VAL A 374 5.35 9.09 16.97
N ASP A 375 5.48 10.11 17.83
CA ASP A 375 6.25 11.32 17.47
C ASP A 375 7.74 11.18 17.77
N THR A 376 8.43 10.39 16.96
CA THR A 376 9.89 10.19 17.05
C THR A 376 10.68 11.09 16.09
N SER A 377 9.97 11.82 15.23
CA SER A 377 10.58 12.67 14.18
C SER A 377 11.38 13.86 14.71
N SER A 378 11.18 14.20 15.98
CA SER A 378 11.96 15.20 16.72
C SER A 378 12.77 14.45 17.79
N PRO A 379 13.96 13.93 17.47
CA PRO A 379 14.72 13.11 18.41
C PRO A 379 15.30 13.99 19.52
N LEU A 380 14.65 13.98 20.68
CA LEU A 380 15.01 14.76 21.86
C LEU A 380 15.95 13.94 22.74
N ILE A 381 17.26 14.06 22.50
CA ILE A 381 18.31 13.37 23.27
C ILE A 381 19.24 14.41 23.90
N ARG A 382 19.50 14.26 25.19
CA ARG A 382 20.59 14.95 25.87
C ARG A 382 21.66 13.98 26.29
N ILE A 383 22.91 14.36 26.04
CA ILE A 383 24.10 13.66 26.53
C ILE A 383 24.88 14.65 27.37
N ASN A 384 25.13 14.31 28.64
CA ASN A 384 25.77 15.20 29.61
C ASN A 384 25.06 16.56 29.73
N GLY A 385 23.73 16.56 29.65
CA GLY A 385 22.90 17.78 29.71
C GLY A 385 22.91 18.63 28.43
N VAL A 386 23.62 18.22 27.37
CA VAL A 386 23.69 18.94 26.09
C VAL A 386 22.74 18.32 25.08
N GLU A 387 21.88 19.15 24.49
CA GLU A 387 20.95 18.77 23.43
C GLU A 387 21.70 18.30 22.18
N GLN A 388 21.34 17.12 21.66
CA GLN A 388 21.97 16.55 20.47
C GLN A 388 21.26 16.99 19.17
N LEU A 389 19.98 17.37 19.26
CA LEU A 389 19.25 17.89 18.11
C LEU A 389 19.72 19.32 17.78
N ASN A 390 20.10 19.56 16.52
CA ASN A 390 20.35 20.91 16.05
C ASN A 390 19.02 21.67 15.85
N VAL A 391 18.53 22.27 16.94
CA VAL A 391 17.25 22.98 16.99
C VAL A 391 17.21 24.16 16.00
N GLU A 392 18.36 24.72 15.60
CA GLU A 392 18.40 25.80 14.61
C GLU A 392 17.85 25.39 13.24
N LEU A 393 17.94 24.10 12.88
CA LEU A 393 17.38 23.57 11.63
C LEU A 393 15.86 23.68 11.58
N PHE A 394 15.20 23.58 12.73
CA PHE A 394 13.74 23.69 12.82
C PHE A 394 13.28 25.16 12.81
N ILE A 395 14.10 26.09 13.32
CA ILE A 395 13.82 27.54 13.26
C ILE A 395 14.05 28.12 11.86
N LYS A 396 14.89 27.52 11.02
CA LYS A 396 15.11 27.99 9.64
C LYS A 396 13.80 28.09 8.84
N ASN A 397 12.78 27.32 9.21
CA ASN A 397 11.44 27.38 8.62
C ASN A 397 10.55 28.51 9.15
N ALA A 398 10.92 29.17 10.25
CA ALA A 398 10.20 30.33 10.74
C ALA A 398 10.49 31.57 9.87
N PRO A 399 9.54 32.52 9.77
CA PRO A 399 9.75 33.80 9.08
C PRO A 399 11.03 34.49 9.57
N SER A 400 11.83 35.06 8.67
CA SER A 400 13.17 35.59 8.99
C SER A 400 13.18 36.59 10.14
N PHE A 401 12.17 37.45 10.23
CA PHE A 401 11.99 38.44 11.30
C PHE A 401 11.64 37.81 12.67
N LEU A 402 11.03 36.61 12.66
CA LEU A 402 10.67 35.87 13.87
C LEU A 402 11.82 34.99 14.38
N ARG A 403 12.78 34.63 13.52
CA ARG A 403 13.90 33.74 13.88
C ARG A 403 14.72 34.29 15.04
N TYR A 404 15.03 35.60 15.02
CA TYR A 404 15.79 36.24 16.10
C TYR A 404 15.02 36.22 17.43
N LEU A 405 13.71 36.47 17.38
CA LEU A 405 12.84 36.43 18.56
C LEU A 405 12.73 35.02 19.14
N LEU A 406 12.49 34.01 18.28
CA LEU A 406 12.40 32.60 18.66
C LEU A 406 13.72 32.08 19.23
N LYS A 407 14.85 32.48 18.64
CA LYS A 407 16.19 32.10 19.12
C LYS A 407 16.52 32.72 20.48
N LYS A 408 16.12 33.98 20.71
CA LYS A 408 16.47 34.74 21.93
C LYS A 408 15.56 34.47 23.12
N LEU A 409 14.28 34.19 22.90
CA LEU A 409 13.29 34.10 23.99
C LEU A 409 12.79 32.69 24.30
N PHE A 410 12.96 31.70 23.41
CA PHE A 410 12.13 30.50 23.46
C PHE A 410 12.86 29.17 23.27
N LEU A 411 14.09 29.13 22.74
CA LEU A 411 14.61 27.87 22.24
C LEU A 411 14.94 26.83 23.31
N GLN A 412 15.61 27.26 24.38
CA GLN A 412 16.05 26.35 25.42
C GLN A 412 14.89 25.98 26.35
N GLU A 413 14.15 26.98 26.85
CA GLU A 413 12.97 26.77 27.71
C GLU A 413 11.89 25.90 27.04
N VAL A 414 11.66 26.03 25.72
CA VAL A 414 10.69 25.18 25.02
C VAL A 414 11.13 23.73 24.99
N VAL A 415 12.41 23.49 24.71
CA VAL A 415 12.95 22.13 24.58
C VAL A 415 13.11 21.48 25.95
N ASP A 416 13.50 22.24 26.97
CA ASP A 416 13.61 21.79 28.36
C ASP A 416 12.31 21.18 28.90
N ARG A 417 11.15 21.73 28.49
CA ARG A 417 9.83 21.22 28.93
C ARG A 417 9.58 19.76 28.55
N TYR A 418 10.17 19.26 27.48
CA TYR A 418 10.00 17.86 27.08
C TYR A 418 10.81 16.88 27.94
N TYR A 419 11.80 17.37 28.68
CA TYR A 419 12.59 16.59 29.63
C TYR A 419 12.05 16.65 31.05
N ASP A 420 11.27 17.69 31.38
CA ASP A 420 10.55 17.79 32.65
C ASP A 420 9.20 17.08 32.55
N LEU A 421 9.12 15.89 33.15
CA LEU A 421 7.91 15.08 33.09
C LEU A 421 6.71 15.77 33.75
N ARG A 422 6.91 16.66 34.74
CA ARG A 422 5.80 17.43 35.32
C ARG A 422 5.20 18.39 34.27
N SER A 423 6.03 19.08 33.52
CA SER A 423 5.60 19.93 32.39
C SER A 423 4.90 19.12 31.30
N VAL A 424 5.38 17.91 30.99
CA VAL A 424 4.74 16.99 30.03
C VAL A 424 3.34 16.59 30.50
N LEU A 425 3.16 16.29 31.79
CA LEU A 425 1.84 15.99 32.36
C LEU A 425 0.89 17.20 32.28
N ILE A 426 1.38 18.41 32.54
CA ILE A 426 0.57 19.63 32.38
C ILE A 426 0.08 19.77 30.94
N ASP A 427 0.97 19.59 29.96
CA ASP A 427 0.60 19.69 28.53
C ASP A 427 -0.43 18.63 28.15
N LEU A 428 -0.20 17.38 28.55
CA LEU A 428 -1.11 16.26 28.31
C LEU A 428 -2.50 16.51 28.92
N ILE A 429 -2.61 16.98 30.16
CA ILE A 429 -3.92 17.27 30.76
C ILE A 429 -4.55 18.50 30.09
N GLY A 430 -3.74 19.51 29.77
CA GLY A 430 -4.20 20.71 29.03
C GLY A 430 -4.77 20.38 27.65
N ASN A 431 -4.33 19.28 27.03
CA ASN A 431 -4.89 18.79 25.77
C ASN A 431 -6.39 18.45 25.88
N LEU A 432 -6.92 18.11 27.06
CA LEU A 432 -8.35 17.81 27.22
C LEU A 432 -9.26 18.99 26.85
N HIS A 433 -8.77 20.22 26.99
CA HIS A 433 -9.48 21.41 26.51
C HIS A 433 -9.67 21.40 24.99
N LYS A 434 -8.64 21.07 24.21
CA LYS A 434 -8.74 20.97 22.73
C LYS A 434 -9.54 19.76 22.28
N GLU A 435 -9.61 18.70 23.09
CA GLU A 435 -10.38 17.49 22.79
C GLU A 435 -11.82 17.55 23.30
N GLN A 436 -12.29 18.70 23.81
CA GLN A 436 -13.65 18.90 24.35
C GLN A 436 -14.00 17.94 25.50
N ARG A 437 -13.00 17.57 26.30
CA ARG A 437 -13.14 16.68 27.46
C ARG A 437 -12.68 17.34 28.76
N SER A 438 -13.03 18.62 28.94
CA SER A 438 -12.70 19.36 30.15
C SER A 438 -13.34 18.79 31.42
N ASP A 439 -14.34 17.90 31.27
CA ASP A 439 -14.94 17.09 32.33
C ASP A 439 -13.94 16.15 33.01
N LEU A 440 -12.92 15.69 32.29
CA LEU A 440 -11.92 14.73 32.81
C LEU A 440 -10.74 15.38 33.52
N ILE A 441 -10.61 16.72 33.46
CA ILE A 441 -9.38 17.41 33.90
C ILE A 441 -9.11 17.18 35.38
N ASP A 442 -10.13 17.27 36.23
CA ASP A 442 -9.93 17.19 37.67
C ASP A 442 -9.54 15.76 38.09
N ASP A 443 -10.16 14.73 37.49
CA ASP A 443 -9.76 13.33 37.73
C ASP A 443 -8.34 13.03 37.23
N TYR A 444 -7.94 13.60 36.09
CA TYR A 444 -6.58 13.46 35.56
C TYR A 444 -5.55 14.16 36.45
N ILE A 445 -5.90 15.31 37.04
CA ILE A 445 -5.05 15.99 38.02
C ILE A 445 -4.85 15.11 39.26
N ASP A 446 -5.91 14.51 39.78
CA ASP A 446 -5.83 13.65 40.96
C ASP A 446 -4.90 12.44 40.72
N LEU A 447 -5.06 11.76 39.57
CA LEU A 447 -4.21 10.63 39.18
C LEU A 447 -2.77 11.05 38.90
N ALA A 448 -2.55 12.21 38.27
CA ALA A 448 -1.22 12.74 38.04
C ALA A 448 -0.53 13.11 39.37
N ASN A 449 -1.28 13.62 40.34
CA ASN A 449 -0.76 13.96 41.66
C ASN A 449 -0.41 12.72 42.48
N GLU A 450 -1.20 11.64 42.38
CA GLU A 450 -0.81 10.33 42.90
C GLU A 450 0.54 9.88 42.34
N PHE A 451 0.69 9.95 41.01
CA PHE A 451 1.92 9.59 40.33
C PHE A 451 3.11 10.49 40.71
N ILE A 452 2.91 11.82 40.79
CA ILE A 452 3.95 12.80 41.19
C ILE A 452 4.44 12.52 42.62
N ARG A 453 3.53 12.23 43.55
CA ARG A 453 3.87 11.86 44.93
C ARG A 453 4.67 10.56 44.95
N GLU A 454 4.22 9.54 44.22
CA GLU A 454 4.90 8.23 44.15
C GLU A 454 6.33 8.35 43.60
N LYS A 455 6.53 9.19 42.57
CA LYS A 455 7.83 9.38 41.90
C LYS A 455 8.68 10.52 42.48
N ASN A 456 8.19 11.24 43.49
CA ASN A 456 8.84 12.39 44.11
C ASN A 456 9.24 13.49 43.10
N MET A 457 8.33 13.84 42.19
CA MET A 457 8.56 14.76 41.06
C MET A 457 8.35 16.25 41.41
N GLY A 458 8.24 16.59 42.70
CA GLY A 458 8.02 17.97 43.17
C GLY A 458 6.55 18.28 43.50
N PRO A 459 6.11 19.54 43.34
CA PRO A 459 4.79 19.97 43.81
C PRO A 459 3.65 19.38 42.96
N GLU A 460 2.50 19.19 43.59
CA GLU A 460 1.27 18.73 42.93
C GLU A 460 0.78 19.72 41.86
N LEU A 461 0.12 19.19 40.83
CA LEU A 461 -0.57 19.94 39.79
C LEU A 461 -1.86 20.55 40.33
N THR A 462 -2.16 21.76 39.88
CA THR A 462 -3.42 22.45 40.16
C THR A 462 -4.20 22.73 38.88
N ARG A 463 -5.53 22.80 38.99
CA ARG A 463 -6.40 23.18 37.87
C ARG A 463 -6.00 24.50 37.22
N LYS A 464 -5.62 25.49 38.05
CA LYS A 464 -5.16 26.80 37.60
C LYS A 464 -3.92 26.71 36.71
N GLU A 465 -2.97 25.83 37.03
CA GLU A 465 -1.78 25.62 36.20
C GLU A 465 -2.15 25.06 34.83
N ILE A 466 -3.02 24.05 34.78
CA ILE A 466 -3.49 23.43 33.53
C ILE A 466 -4.16 24.48 32.63
N ASP A 467 -5.10 25.24 33.18
CA ASP A 467 -5.87 26.24 32.42
C ASP A 467 -4.98 27.42 31.96
N THR A 468 -4.04 27.84 32.82
CA THR A 468 -3.08 28.91 32.48
C THR A 468 -2.12 28.45 31.39
N TYR A 469 -1.66 27.20 31.46
CA TYR A 469 -0.79 26.62 30.44
C TYR A 469 -1.51 26.57 29.10
N TYR A 470 -2.71 25.98 29.05
CA TYR A 470 -3.49 25.84 27.82
C TYR A 470 -3.78 27.19 27.17
N SER A 471 -4.21 28.19 27.95
CA SER A 471 -4.51 29.53 27.42
C SER A 471 -3.27 30.23 26.84
N ARG A 472 -2.09 30.07 27.46
CA ARG A 472 -0.82 30.60 26.95
C ARG A 472 -0.40 29.89 25.67
N ASP A 473 -0.43 28.56 25.65
CA ASP A 473 -0.04 27.76 24.49
C ASP A 473 -0.95 28.04 23.28
N ALA A 474 -2.27 28.10 23.50
CA ALA A 474 -3.23 28.46 22.47
C ALA A 474 -2.92 29.84 21.85
N ASN A 475 -2.53 30.83 22.66
CA ASN A 475 -2.17 32.16 22.17
C ASN A 475 -0.86 32.17 21.39
N ILE A 476 0.17 31.46 21.86
CA ILE A 476 1.46 31.31 21.15
C ILE A 476 1.23 30.72 19.76
N TRP A 477 0.45 29.64 19.66
CA TRP A 477 0.19 29.00 18.37
C TRP A 477 -0.67 29.84 17.42
N ARG A 478 -1.65 30.61 17.94
CA ARG A 478 -2.40 31.57 17.11
C ARG A 478 -1.47 32.62 16.52
N PHE A 479 -0.58 33.18 17.34
CA PHE A 479 0.39 34.16 16.91
C PHE A 479 1.34 33.57 15.84
N TYR A 480 1.90 32.39 16.10
CA TYR A 480 2.82 31.71 15.18
C TYR A 480 2.17 31.39 13.83
N GLN A 481 0.95 30.86 13.83
CA GLN A 481 0.21 30.60 12.58
C GLN A 481 -0.09 31.88 11.81
N THR A 482 -0.44 32.97 12.51
CA THR A 482 -0.68 34.28 11.90
C THR A 482 0.60 34.82 11.26
N ALA A 483 1.73 34.75 11.96
CA ALA A 483 3.04 35.15 11.44
C ALA A 483 3.43 34.35 10.18
N ARG A 484 3.18 33.03 10.16
CA ARG A 484 3.44 32.18 8.97
C ARG A 484 2.57 32.55 7.77
N ARG A 485 1.30 32.92 7.99
CA ARG A 485 0.39 33.37 6.91
C ARG A 485 0.85 34.71 6.32
N ILE A 486 1.30 35.64 7.17
CA ILE A 486 1.88 36.91 6.75
C ILE A 486 3.14 36.67 5.93
N ASP A 487 4.08 35.87 6.45
CA ASP A 487 5.33 35.51 5.76
C ASP A 487 5.09 34.90 4.37
N LYS A 488 4.14 33.94 4.27
CA LYS A 488 3.71 33.39 2.98
C LYS A 488 3.21 34.47 2.03
N PHE A 489 2.37 35.40 2.49
CA PHE A 489 1.87 36.51 1.68
C PHE A 489 3.02 37.40 1.19
N PHE A 490 3.96 37.77 2.06
CA PHE A 490 5.13 38.55 1.68
C PHE A 490 5.98 37.82 0.63
N ILE A 491 6.27 36.53 0.81
CA ILE A 491 7.12 35.76 -0.11
C ILE A 491 6.44 35.53 -1.47
N GLU A 492 5.15 35.15 -1.48
CA GLU A 492 4.44 34.80 -2.71
C GLU A 492 3.93 36.03 -3.47
N LYS A 493 3.42 37.05 -2.76
CA LYS A 493 2.75 38.21 -3.39
C LYS A 493 3.68 39.40 -3.57
N ILE A 494 4.60 39.65 -2.63
CA ILE A 494 5.52 40.79 -2.70
C ILE A 494 6.83 40.37 -3.39
N LEU A 495 7.48 39.32 -2.90
CA LEU A 495 8.76 38.85 -3.46
C LEU A 495 8.60 37.94 -4.69
N ARG A 496 7.37 37.51 -5.00
CA ARG A 496 7.02 36.63 -6.14
C ARG A 496 7.86 35.34 -6.18
N LYS A 497 8.26 34.83 -5.02
CA LYS A 497 9.00 33.57 -4.87
C LYS A 497 8.04 32.46 -4.41
N ARG A 498 8.37 31.21 -4.72
CA ARG A 498 7.58 30.06 -4.26
C ARG A 498 7.83 29.81 -2.78
N TYR A 499 6.77 29.77 -1.98
CA TYR A 499 6.87 29.43 -0.56
C TYR A 499 7.04 27.91 -0.40
N ASN A 500 8.09 27.50 0.32
CA ASN A 500 8.50 26.09 0.39
C ASN A 500 7.74 25.28 1.45
N LEU A 501 6.97 25.96 2.31
CA LEU A 501 6.20 25.36 3.40
C LEU A 501 4.71 25.35 3.07
N ARG A 502 4.03 24.24 3.37
CA ARG A 502 2.57 24.18 3.29
C ARG A 502 1.99 24.61 4.65
N LEU A 503 0.95 25.46 4.62
CA LEU A 503 0.30 25.98 5.82
C LEU A 503 -1.05 25.26 6.05
N PRO A 504 -1.42 24.97 7.31
CA PRO A 504 -2.74 24.42 7.63
C PRO A 504 -3.88 25.41 7.31
N GLY A 505 -5.08 24.87 7.14
CA GLY A 505 -6.33 25.62 7.05
C GLY A 505 -6.73 26.31 8.38
N LYS A 506 -8.01 26.67 8.55
CA LYS A 506 -8.52 27.10 9.87
C LYS A 506 -8.64 25.88 10.79
N VAL A 507 -8.16 26.01 12.02
CA VAL A 507 -8.32 25.00 13.08
C VAL A 507 -9.52 25.44 13.92
N GLU A 508 -10.54 24.58 14.04
CA GLU A 508 -11.61 24.75 15.04
C GLU A 508 -11.00 24.48 16.41
N ARG A 509 -11.12 25.45 17.31
CA ARG A 509 -10.56 25.42 18.66
C ARG A 509 -11.65 25.75 19.66
#